data_AF-A0A7W8HJE4-F1
#
_entry.id   AF-A0A7W8HJE4-F1
#
_cell.length_a   1.000
_cell.length_b   1.000
_cell.length_c   1.000
_cell.angle_alpha   90.00
_cell.angle_beta   90.00
_cell.angle_gamma   90.00
#
_symmetry.space_group_name_H-M   'P 1'
#
loop_
_entity.id
_entity.type
_entity.pdbx_description
1 polymer ?
#
loop_
_entity_poly.entity_id
_entity_poly.type
_entity_poly.pdbx_seq_one_letter_code
_entity_poly.pdbx_strand_id
1 'polypeptide(L)'
;MERRSMIAALGALSAAAGPLAALLAAAPRPAAAHHGWSSFDPGRPLYLAGRVTAVRWRNPHAEFEIEVAPGLELPAGLAQREVPAQAAPLDARDLLGRTRLPMRAEGRWTIELAPLTRMSAWSVEPLREGETVEVVGYTLAGERGEKVMRAEWLFRGGKTYGLRSSPAG
;
A
#
# COMPACT_ATOMS: atom_id res chain seq x y z
N MET A 1 7.34 23.40 75.04
CA MET A 1 7.16 23.68 73.60
C MET A 1 8.51 24.06 73.05
N GLU A 2 8.94 23.42 71.94
CA GLU A 2 10.24 23.58 71.26
C GLU A 2 11.49 23.10 72.04
N ARG A 3 12.03 21.91 71.69
CA ARG A 3 13.27 21.80 70.86
C ARG A 3 13.96 20.42 70.87
N ARG A 4 14.17 19.94 69.63
CA ARG A 4 15.41 19.36 69.03
C ARG A 4 15.79 17.93 69.45
N SER A 5 15.54 16.94 68.58
CA SER A 5 16.31 16.56 67.38
C SER A 5 17.57 15.75 67.70
N MET A 6 17.48 14.47 67.32
CA MET A 6 18.46 13.41 67.45
C MET A 6 19.47 13.40 66.28
N ILE A 7 20.73 13.26 66.65
CA ILE A 7 21.68 12.22 66.19
C ILE A 7 22.12 12.24 64.70
N ALA A 8 23.37 12.68 64.55
CA ALA A 8 24.45 12.22 63.65
C ALA A 8 24.35 10.74 63.20
N ALA A 9 24.93 10.22 62.12
CA ALA A 9 25.75 10.67 61.01
C ALA A 9 26.02 9.41 60.15
N LEU A 10 26.82 9.61 59.09
CA LEU A 10 27.60 8.64 58.31
C LEU A 10 26.91 7.89 57.17
N GLY A 11 27.55 8.00 56.00
CA GLY A 11 27.77 6.86 55.12
C GLY A 11 27.48 7.15 53.66
N ALA A 12 28.40 7.81 52.96
CA ALA A 12 28.34 8.00 51.52
C ALA A 12 28.38 6.66 50.77
N LEU A 13 27.39 6.41 49.90
CA LEU A 13 27.51 5.43 48.81
C LEU A 13 27.92 6.19 47.54
N SER A 14 29.10 5.83 47.05
CA SER A 14 29.68 6.28 45.79
C SER A 14 28.79 5.85 44.61
N ALA A 15 28.21 6.81 43.89
CA ALA A 15 27.47 6.52 42.66
C ALA A 15 28.45 6.42 41.49
N ALA A 16 28.83 5.19 41.11
CA ALA A 16 29.53 4.95 39.86
C ALA A 16 28.57 5.18 38.69
N ALA A 17 28.83 6.21 37.90
CA ALA A 17 28.16 6.47 36.63
C ALA A 17 28.61 5.44 35.58
N GLY A 18 27.79 4.41 35.34
CA GLY A 18 27.91 3.52 34.19
C GLY A 18 27.09 4.04 33.00
N PRO A 19 27.53 3.83 31.74
CA PRO A 19 26.82 4.37 30.58
C PRO A 19 25.47 3.67 30.43
N LEU A 20 24.39 4.45 30.49
CA LEU A 20 23.05 3.99 30.14
C LEU A 20 23.03 3.73 28.62
N ALA A 21 23.31 2.49 28.22
CA ALA A 21 23.12 2.05 26.86
C ALA A 21 21.62 2.15 26.52
N ALA A 22 21.24 3.20 25.80
CA ALA A 22 19.92 3.31 25.23
C ALA A 22 19.76 2.20 24.16
N LEU A 23 19.16 1.07 24.55
CA LEU A 23 18.61 0.13 23.57
C LEU A 23 17.52 0.90 22.81
N LEU A 24 17.83 1.36 21.59
CA LEU A 24 16.79 1.71 20.64
C LEU A 24 15.97 0.45 20.40
N ALA A 25 14.76 0.41 20.96
CA ALA A 25 13.78 -0.59 20.63
C ALA A 25 13.48 -0.47 19.13
N ALA A 26 14.05 -1.37 18.32
CA ALA A 26 13.62 -1.55 16.95
C ALA A 26 12.17 -2.03 17.02
N ALA A 27 11.21 -1.11 16.83
CA ALA A 27 9.82 -1.47 16.74
C ALA A 27 9.67 -2.51 15.62
N PRO A 28 9.02 -3.66 15.87
CA PRO A 28 8.82 -4.65 14.83
C PRO A 28 8.06 -3.98 13.69
N ARG A 29 8.66 -3.95 12.50
CA ARG A 29 7.92 -3.60 11.29
C ARG A 29 6.90 -4.72 11.08
N PRO A 30 5.60 -4.42 10.90
CA PRO A 30 4.64 -5.47 10.58
C PRO A 30 5.17 -6.24 9.37
N ALA A 31 5.30 -7.55 9.52
CA ALA A 31 5.54 -8.42 8.38
C ALA A 31 4.27 -8.35 7.53
N ALA A 32 4.36 -7.80 6.32
CA ALA A 32 3.26 -7.81 5.38
C ALA A 32 2.85 -9.27 5.14
N ALA A 33 1.63 -9.62 5.52
CA ALA A 33 1.08 -10.90 5.10
C ALA A 33 0.88 -10.84 3.59
N HIS A 34 1.44 -11.78 2.82
CA HIS A 34 1.12 -11.87 1.40
C HIS A 34 -0.31 -12.39 1.27
N HIS A 35 -1.20 -11.53 0.77
CA HIS A 35 -2.62 -11.83 0.64
C HIS A 35 -2.84 -12.75 -0.57
N GLY A 36 -3.46 -13.91 -0.36
CA GLY A 36 -3.95 -14.74 -1.46
C GLY A 36 -5.05 -14.01 -2.24
N TRP A 37 -5.26 -14.36 -3.52
CA TRP A 37 -6.32 -13.75 -4.34
C TRP A 37 -7.72 -13.83 -3.69
N SER A 38 -8.00 -14.91 -2.95
CA SER A 38 -9.28 -15.13 -2.26
C SER A 38 -9.54 -14.15 -1.12
N SER A 39 -8.55 -13.38 -0.68
CA SER A 39 -8.72 -12.35 0.36
C SER A 39 -9.37 -11.07 -0.17
N PHE A 40 -9.36 -10.86 -1.49
CA PHE A 40 -9.88 -9.66 -2.15
C PHE A 40 -11.33 -9.83 -2.60
N ASP A 41 -12.08 -8.73 -2.68
CA ASP A 41 -13.48 -8.71 -3.15
C ASP A 41 -13.55 -8.31 -4.64
N PRO A 42 -13.59 -9.28 -5.59
CA PRO A 42 -13.65 -8.97 -7.01
C PRO A 42 -14.99 -8.39 -7.46
N GLY A 43 -16.04 -8.49 -6.63
CA GLY A 43 -17.37 -7.92 -6.92
C GLY A 43 -17.40 -6.40 -6.81
N ARG A 44 -16.31 -5.81 -6.30
CA ARG A 44 -16.27 -4.44 -5.81
C ARG A 44 -14.99 -3.72 -6.25
N PRO A 45 -14.87 -3.39 -7.54
CA PRO A 45 -13.72 -2.66 -8.04
C PRO A 45 -13.64 -1.26 -7.41
N LEU A 46 -12.44 -0.86 -7.03
CA LEU A 46 -12.14 0.43 -6.42
C LEU A 46 -11.13 1.20 -7.25
N TYR A 47 -11.24 2.53 -7.21
CA TYR A 47 -10.30 3.46 -7.83
C TYR A 47 -9.44 4.15 -6.78
N LEU A 48 -8.14 4.23 -7.04
CA LEU A 48 -7.18 5.04 -6.28
C LEU A 48 -6.30 5.83 -7.23
N ALA A 49 -5.92 7.04 -6.82
CA ALA A 49 -4.89 7.83 -7.47
C ALA A 49 -4.00 8.47 -6.41
N GLY A 50 -2.71 8.58 -6.69
CA GLY A 50 -1.78 9.07 -5.69
C GLY A 50 -0.34 9.16 -6.19
N ARG A 51 0.52 9.66 -5.30
CA ARG A 51 1.96 9.78 -5.53
C ARG A 51 2.66 8.54 -4.97
N VAL A 52 3.49 7.90 -5.78
CA VAL A 52 4.30 6.74 -5.37
C VAL A 52 5.31 7.19 -4.30
N THR A 53 5.33 6.49 -3.16
CA THR A 53 6.21 6.79 -2.02
C THR A 53 7.26 5.72 -1.77
N ALA A 54 7.07 4.50 -2.26
CA ALA A 54 8.04 3.42 -2.17
C ALA A 54 7.77 2.39 -3.27
N VAL A 55 8.81 1.72 -3.77
CA VAL A 55 8.68 0.65 -4.78
C VAL A 55 9.52 -0.55 -4.39
N ARG A 56 8.95 -1.74 -4.47
CA ARG A 56 9.63 -3.03 -4.26
C ARG A 56 9.42 -3.89 -5.49
N TRP A 57 10.37 -3.83 -6.41
CA TRP A 57 10.32 -4.55 -7.69
C TRP A 57 11.03 -5.90 -7.60
N ARG A 58 10.41 -6.86 -6.92
CA ARG A 58 10.99 -8.19 -6.64
C ARG A 58 9.93 -9.29 -6.69
N ASN A 59 10.35 -10.55 -6.65
CA ASN A 59 9.44 -11.69 -6.51
C ASN A 59 8.94 -11.80 -5.06
N PRO A 60 7.74 -12.37 -4.80
CA PRO A 60 6.84 -13.07 -5.75
C PRO A 60 5.97 -12.15 -6.63
N HIS A 61 5.71 -10.93 -6.20
CA HIS A 61 5.04 -9.89 -6.99
C HIS A 61 5.68 -8.54 -6.67
N ALA A 62 5.70 -7.66 -7.68
CA ALA A 62 6.08 -6.28 -7.43
C ALA A 62 4.99 -5.59 -6.60
N GLU A 63 5.40 -4.66 -5.76
CA GLU A 63 4.49 -3.80 -5.02
C GLU A 63 5.03 -2.37 -4.98
N PHE A 64 4.15 -1.42 -4.77
CA PHE A 64 4.51 -0.05 -4.48
C PHE A 64 3.53 0.55 -3.48
N GLU A 65 3.96 1.58 -2.77
CA GLU A 65 3.10 2.36 -1.90
C GLU A 65 2.74 3.67 -2.59
N ILE A 66 1.50 4.13 -2.39
CA ILE A 66 1.07 5.48 -2.76
C ILE A 66 0.62 6.24 -1.51
N GLU A 67 0.86 7.54 -1.50
CA GLU A 67 0.05 8.48 -0.74
C GLU A 67 -1.13 8.91 -1.63
N VAL A 68 -2.36 8.65 -1.18
CA VAL A 68 -3.56 8.96 -1.95
C VAL A 68 -3.72 10.46 -2.11
N ALA A 69 -4.08 10.89 -3.32
CA ALA A 69 -4.25 12.30 -3.64
C ALA A 69 -5.35 12.92 -2.75
N PRO A 70 -5.15 14.15 -2.24
CA PRO A 70 -6.19 14.86 -1.50
C PRO A 70 -7.37 15.16 -2.42
N GLY A 71 -8.59 14.98 -1.91
CA GLY A 71 -9.81 15.18 -2.72
C GLY A 71 -9.95 14.16 -3.84
N LEU A 72 -9.53 12.90 -3.63
CA LEU A 72 -9.69 11.82 -4.60
C LEU A 72 -11.14 11.77 -5.12
N GLU A 73 -11.29 11.87 -6.43
CA GLU A 73 -12.57 11.77 -7.13
C GLU A 73 -12.53 10.65 -8.16
N LEU A 74 -13.70 10.07 -8.46
CA LEU A 74 -13.82 9.10 -9.53
C LEU A 74 -13.80 9.85 -10.88
N PRO A 75 -12.92 9.49 -11.83
CA PRO A 75 -12.89 10.15 -13.13
C PRO A 75 -14.22 9.99 -13.86
N ALA A 76 -14.83 11.08 -14.31
CA ALA A 76 -16.14 11.06 -15.00
C ALA A 76 -16.16 10.15 -16.24
N GLY A 77 -15.02 10.01 -16.91
CA GLY A 77 -14.84 9.16 -18.09
C GLY A 77 -14.35 7.74 -17.80
N LEU A 78 -14.29 7.30 -16.53
CA LEU A 78 -13.64 6.04 -16.16
C LEU A 78 -14.25 4.83 -16.89
N ALA A 79 -15.59 4.77 -16.95
CA ALA A 79 -16.31 3.67 -17.61
C ALA A 79 -16.09 3.59 -19.13
N GLN A 80 -15.59 4.67 -19.75
CA GLN A 80 -15.30 4.75 -21.17
C GLN A 80 -13.81 4.65 -21.48
N ARG A 81 -12.94 4.51 -20.46
CA ARG A 81 -11.50 4.37 -20.71
C ARG A 81 -11.22 3.11 -21.50
N GLU A 82 -10.41 3.28 -22.54
CA GLU A 82 -9.84 2.15 -23.24
C GLU A 82 -8.84 1.43 -22.34
N VAL A 83 -8.95 0.11 -22.32
CA VAL A 83 -8.02 -0.77 -21.61
C VAL A 83 -7.56 -1.86 -22.57
N PRO A 84 -6.32 -2.33 -22.45
CA PRO A 84 -5.81 -3.34 -23.37
C PRO A 84 -6.52 -4.67 -23.14
N ALA A 85 -6.71 -5.42 -24.23
CA ALA A 85 -7.30 -6.75 -24.18
C ALA A 85 -6.41 -7.70 -23.38
N GLN A 86 -7.01 -8.49 -22.50
CA GLN A 86 -6.33 -9.49 -21.68
C GLN A 86 -6.76 -10.90 -22.12
N ALA A 87 -5.88 -11.90 -21.94
CA ALA A 87 -6.17 -13.28 -22.30
C ALA A 87 -7.34 -13.89 -21.50
N ALA A 88 -7.50 -13.48 -20.23
CA ALA A 88 -8.68 -13.84 -19.45
C ALA A 88 -9.87 -12.97 -19.89
N PRO A 89 -11.04 -13.58 -20.21
CA PRO A 89 -12.21 -12.82 -20.61
C PRO A 89 -12.68 -11.93 -19.45
N LEU A 90 -12.99 -10.70 -19.80
CA LEU A 90 -13.36 -9.64 -18.87
C LEU A 90 -14.22 -8.62 -19.62
N ASP A 91 -15.41 -8.33 -19.09
CA ASP A 91 -16.14 -7.14 -19.49
C ASP A 91 -15.54 -5.92 -18.79
N ALA A 92 -14.56 -5.31 -19.45
CA ALA A 92 -13.84 -4.17 -18.91
C ALA A 92 -14.76 -2.97 -18.69
N ARG A 93 -15.72 -2.76 -19.58
CA ARG A 93 -16.64 -1.61 -19.53
C ARG A 93 -17.58 -1.72 -18.34
N ASP A 94 -18.16 -2.90 -18.11
CA ASP A 94 -18.98 -3.17 -16.93
C ASP A 94 -18.17 -2.97 -15.64
N LEU A 95 -16.97 -3.55 -15.56
CA LEU A 95 -16.13 -3.45 -14.37
C LEU A 95 -15.79 -1.98 -14.07
N LEU A 96 -15.32 -1.23 -15.06
CA LEU A 96 -15.00 0.19 -14.90
C LEU A 96 -16.26 1.00 -14.52
N GLY A 97 -17.42 0.66 -15.08
CA GLY A 97 -18.71 1.26 -14.72
C GLY A 97 -19.16 1.00 -13.29
N ARG A 98 -18.78 -0.14 -12.69
CA ARG A 98 -19.05 -0.48 -11.28
C ARG A 98 -17.98 0.07 -10.31
N THR A 99 -16.91 0.66 -10.83
CA THR A 99 -15.80 1.13 -10.00
C THR A 99 -16.24 2.31 -9.13
N ARG A 100 -15.78 2.32 -7.88
CA ARG A 100 -16.13 3.35 -6.89
C ARG A 100 -14.92 3.72 -6.03
N LEU A 101 -15.04 4.77 -5.21
CA LEU A 101 -14.00 5.12 -4.26
C LEU A 101 -14.00 4.18 -3.05
N PRO A 102 -12.84 3.91 -2.42
CA PRO A 102 -12.79 3.22 -1.14
C PRO A 102 -13.50 4.03 -0.05
N MET A 103 -14.12 3.34 0.90
CA MET A 103 -14.67 3.94 2.11
C MET A 103 -13.58 4.59 2.98
N ARG A 104 -12.34 4.07 2.90
CA ARG A 104 -11.19 4.55 3.68
C ARG A 104 -10.03 5.00 2.79
N ALA A 105 -10.33 5.87 1.82
CA ALA A 105 -9.41 6.24 0.75
C ALA A 105 -8.12 6.92 1.21
N GLU A 106 -8.16 7.82 2.19
CA GLU A 106 -7.02 8.68 2.56
C GLU A 106 -5.76 7.92 3.02
N GLY A 107 -4.62 8.61 3.02
CA GLY A 107 -3.37 8.08 3.56
C GLY A 107 -2.62 7.13 2.62
N ARG A 108 -1.72 6.33 3.20
CA ARG A 108 -0.93 5.37 2.43
C ARG A 108 -1.68 4.08 2.11
N TRP A 109 -1.51 3.63 0.88
CA TRP A 109 -1.97 2.33 0.38
C TRP A 109 -0.82 1.55 -0.23
N THR A 110 -0.78 0.25 0.03
CA THR A 110 0.06 -0.70 -0.70
C THR A 110 -0.70 -1.20 -1.91
N ILE A 111 -0.07 -1.12 -3.08
CA ILE A 111 -0.59 -1.65 -4.33
C ILE A 111 0.20 -2.90 -4.71
N GLU A 112 -0.47 -4.05 -4.72
CA GLU A 112 0.05 -5.31 -5.22
C GLU A 112 -0.12 -5.38 -6.74
N LEU A 113 0.98 -5.51 -7.46
CA LEU A 113 1.00 -5.72 -8.90
C LEU A 113 0.96 -7.22 -9.24
N ALA A 114 0.98 -7.52 -10.53
CA ALA A 114 1.13 -8.89 -10.98
C ALA A 114 2.56 -9.44 -10.69
N PRO A 115 2.76 -10.76 -10.73
CA PRO A 115 4.10 -11.35 -10.74
C PRO A 115 4.98 -10.78 -11.85
N LEU A 116 6.30 -10.70 -11.63
CA LEU A 116 7.25 -10.05 -12.56
C LEU A 116 7.21 -10.62 -13.98
N THR A 117 6.88 -11.91 -14.15
CA THR A 117 6.69 -12.54 -15.46
C THR A 117 5.53 -11.91 -16.24
N ARG A 118 4.41 -11.62 -15.58
CA ARG A 118 3.26 -10.94 -16.19
C ARG A 118 3.57 -9.47 -16.43
N MET A 119 4.24 -8.81 -15.49
CA MET A 119 4.71 -7.43 -15.69
C MET A 119 5.60 -7.32 -16.93
N SER A 120 6.49 -8.29 -17.14
CA SER A 120 7.35 -8.37 -18.32
C SER A 120 6.55 -8.61 -19.60
N ALA A 121 5.55 -9.50 -19.57
CA ALA A 121 4.65 -9.73 -20.72
C ALA A 121 3.89 -8.47 -21.15
N TRP A 122 3.57 -7.60 -20.19
CA TRP A 122 2.96 -6.29 -20.43
C TRP A 122 3.95 -5.16 -20.69
N SER A 123 5.26 -5.45 -20.70
CA SER A 123 6.32 -4.45 -20.80
C SER A 123 6.19 -3.33 -19.77
N VAL A 124 5.73 -3.66 -18.55
CA VAL A 124 5.64 -2.67 -17.47
C VAL A 124 7.05 -2.40 -16.95
N GLU A 125 7.47 -1.16 -17.07
CA GLU A 125 8.73 -0.69 -16.47
C GLU A 125 8.57 -0.47 -14.97
N PRO A 126 9.64 -0.63 -14.16
CA PRO A 126 9.61 -0.26 -12.75
C PRO A 126 9.12 1.18 -12.54
N LEU A 127 8.29 1.37 -11.51
CA LEU A 127 7.89 2.70 -11.06
C LEU A 127 9.06 3.36 -10.32
N ARG A 128 9.05 4.69 -10.30
CA ARG A 128 9.93 5.51 -9.47
C ARG A 128 9.12 6.22 -8.40
N GLU A 129 9.77 6.46 -7.27
CA GLU A 129 9.20 7.33 -6.24
C GLU A 129 8.94 8.73 -6.79
N GLY A 130 7.81 9.31 -6.37
CA GLY A 130 7.36 10.62 -6.81
C GLY A 130 6.50 10.63 -8.07
N GLU A 131 6.40 9.52 -8.79
CA GLU A 131 5.46 9.39 -9.90
C GLU A 131 4.01 9.44 -9.44
N THR A 132 3.12 10.00 -10.26
CA THR A 132 1.67 9.93 -10.05
C THR A 132 1.11 8.80 -10.89
N VAL A 133 0.27 7.97 -10.27
CA VAL A 133 -0.42 6.86 -10.93
C VAL A 133 -1.88 6.81 -10.52
N GLU A 134 -2.67 6.17 -11.37
CA GLU A 134 -4.03 5.77 -11.05
C GLU A 134 -4.13 4.25 -11.14
N VAL A 135 -4.96 3.66 -10.30
CA VAL A 135 -5.12 2.22 -10.19
C VAL A 135 -6.59 1.90 -10.04
N VAL A 136 -7.06 0.92 -10.80
CA VAL A 136 -8.31 0.22 -10.53
C VAL A 136 -7.98 -1.18 -10.06
N GLY A 137 -8.60 -1.60 -8.96
CA GLY A 137 -8.30 -2.89 -8.37
C GLY A 137 -9.27 -3.28 -7.28
N TYR A 138 -8.85 -4.22 -6.44
CA TYR A 138 -9.69 -4.82 -5.41
C TYR A 138 -8.97 -4.72 -4.07
N THR A 139 -9.72 -4.49 -3.01
CA THR A 139 -9.21 -4.52 -1.63
C THR A 139 -9.85 -5.67 -0.85
N LEU A 140 -9.43 -5.83 0.40
CA LEU A 140 -9.96 -6.85 1.31
C LEU A 140 -11.46 -6.67 1.53
N ALA A 141 -12.16 -7.77 1.74
CA ALA A 141 -13.63 -7.76 1.93
C ALA A 141 -14.05 -6.79 3.06
N GLY A 142 -14.99 -5.90 2.73
CA GLY A 142 -15.45 -4.85 3.65
C GLY A 142 -14.39 -3.78 3.97
N GLU A 143 -13.30 -3.72 3.21
CA GLU A 143 -12.10 -2.89 3.45
C GLU A 143 -11.54 -3.07 4.85
N ARG A 144 -11.67 -4.25 5.46
CA ARG A 144 -11.16 -4.50 6.81
C ARG A 144 -9.66 -4.81 6.76
N GLY A 145 -8.94 -4.41 7.80
CA GLY A 145 -7.50 -4.66 7.90
C GLY A 145 -6.66 -3.64 7.12
N GLU A 146 -5.62 -4.14 6.47
CA GLU A 146 -4.60 -3.35 5.77
C GLU A 146 -5.18 -2.58 4.59
N LYS A 147 -4.63 -1.39 4.32
CA LYS A 147 -4.90 -0.61 3.11
C LYS A 147 -4.09 -1.16 1.95
N VAL A 148 -4.52 -2.32 1.47
CA VAL A 148 -3.91 -3.02 0.35
C VAL A 148 -4.91 -3.11 -0.80
N MET A 149 -4.41 -2.86 -2.01
CA MET A 149 -5.16 -3.05 -3.25
C MET A 149 -4.37 -3.95 -4.17
N ARG A 150 -5.01 -5.00 -4.68
CA ARG A 150 -4.48 -5.74 -5.81
C ARG A 150 -4.98 -5.13 -7.11
N ALA A 151 -4.05 -4.75 -7.98
CA ALA A 151 -4.36 -4.03 -9.20
C ALA A 151 -4.98 -4.95 -10.27
N GLU A 152 -6.08 -4.48 -10.88
CA GLU A 152 -6.64 -4.99 -12.14
C GLU A 152 -6.04 -4.23 -13.32
N TRP A 153 -5.99 -2.89 -13.21
CA TRP A 153 -5.30 -2.01 -14.14
C TRP A 153 -4.45 -0.97 -13.43
N LEU A 154 -3.28 -0.72 -14.02
CA LEU A 154 -2.41 0.42 -13.71
C LEU A 154 -2.48 1.42 -14.87
N PHE A 155 -2.77 2.68 -14.56
CA PHE A 155 -2.73 3.80 -15.49
C PHE A 155 -1.53 4.68 -15.13
N ARG A 156 -0.59 4.84 -16.06
CA ARG A 156 0.68 5.54 -15.84
C ARG A 156 1.20 6.14 -17.13
N GLY A 157 1.46 7.45 -17.14
CA GLY A 157 2.10 8.15 -18.26
C GLY A 157 1.37 7.98 -19.59
N GLY A 158 0.02 8.01 -19.57
CA GLY A 158 -0.82 7.81 -20.75
C GLY A 158 -0.93 6.35 -21.22
N LYS A 159 -0.29 5.40 -20.55
CA LYS A 159 -0.41 3.96 -20.81
C LYS A 159 -1.34 3.30 -19.79
N THR A 160 -2.02 2.26 -20.23
CA THR A 160 -2.83 1.38 -19.38
C THR A 160 -2.28 -0.03 -19.46
N TYR A 161 -2.09 -0.68 -18.32
CA TYR A 161 -1.59 -2.05 -18.21
C TYR A 161 -2.64 -2.94 -17.56
N GLY A 162 -3.01 -4.06 -18.20
CA GLY A 162 -3.84 -5.10 -17.58
C GLY A 162 -3.00 -6.00 -16.68
N LEU A 163 -3.49 -6.34 -15.49
CA LEU A 163 -2.70 -7.06 -14.49
C LEU A 163 -3.34 -8.37 -14.01
N ARG A 164 -4.56 -8.67 -14.45
CA ARG A 164 -5.24 -9.94 -14.21
C ARG A 164 -4.56 -11.10 -14.94
N SER A 165 -4.30 -10.93 -16.23
CA SER A 165 -3.70 -11.97 -17.08
C SER A 165 -2.74 -11.38 -18.11
N SER A 166 -2.12 -12.22 -18.93
CA SER A 166 -1.26 -11.76 -20.03
C SER A 166 -2.05 -10.96 -21.08
N PRO A 167 -1.39 -10.20 -21.99
CA PRO A 167 -2.05 -9.61 -23.14
C PRO A 167 -2.86 -10.65 -23.93
N ALA A 168 -4.00 -10.24 -24.49
CA ALA A 168 -4.64 -11.03 -25.52
C ALA A 168 -3.69 -11.11 -26.74
N GLY A 169 -3.53 -12.33 -27.28
CA GLY A 169 -2.65 -12.59 -28.42
C GLY A 169 -3.13 -11.99 -29.73
#